data_AF-A0A8T4NP97-F1
#
_entry.id   AF-A0A8T4NP97-F1
#
_cell.length_a   1.000
_cell.length_b   1.000
_cell.length_c   1.000
_cell.angle_alpha   90.00
_cell.angle_beta   90.00
_cell.angle_gamma   90.00
#
_symmetry.space_group_name_H-M   'P 1'
#
loop_
_entity.id
_entity.type
_entity.pdbx_description
1 polymer ?
#
loop_
_entity_poly.entity_id
_entity_poly.type
_entity_poly.pdbx_seq_one_letter_code
_entity_poly.pdbx_strand_id
1 'polypeptide(L)'
;MEQEIKEIKTIKITEKGQICIPREARDLAGFEEGSKVNLIVYSDKVEIRPMKKSMSDAMMAMLASEPVLAKNWLSKEDEEAWKDL
;
A
#
# COMPACT_ATOMS: atom_id res chain seq x y z
N MET A 1 -12.84 -14.92 -7.96
CA MET A 1 -13.30 -13.59 -8.36
C MET A 1 -12.87 -13.39 -9.80
N GLU A 2 -13.80 -13.36 -10.74
CA GLU A 2 -13.50 -12.95 -12.12
C GLU A 2 -13.10 -11.49 -12.11
N GLN A 3 -11.98 -11.18 -12.76
CA GLN A 3 -11.53 -9.80 -12.95
C GLN A 3 -12.06 -9.30 -14.29
N GLU A 4 -12.75 -8.17 -14.26
CA GLU A 4 -13.22 -7.47 -15.46
C GLU A 4 -12.03 -6.83 -16.18
N ILE A 5 -11.89 -7.08 -17.49
CA ILE A 5 -10.88 -6.42 -18.32
C ILE A 5 -11.40 -5.04 -18.71
N LYS A 6 -10.81 -3.99 -18.14
CA LYS A 6 -11.20 -2.60 -18.45
C LYS A 6 -10.52 -2.04 -19.70
N GLU A 7 -9.30 -2.50 -20.01
CA GLU A 7 -8.53 -2.01 -21.16
C GLU A 7 -7.49 -3.05 -21.60
N ILE A 8 -7.29 -3.19 -22.92
CA ILE A 8 -6.19 -3.96 -23.52
C ILE A 8 -5.46 -3.05 -24.50
N LYS A 9 -4.13 -2.92 -24.34
CA LYS A 9 -3.26 -2.22 -25.29
C LYS A 9 -1.99 -3.03 -25.52
N THR A 10 -1.54 -3.06 -26.78
CA THR A 10 -0.21 -3.57 -27.14
C THR A 10 0.80 -2.44 -27.01
N ILE A 11 1.85 -2.65 -26.22
CA ILE A 11 2.94 -1.69 -26.02
C ILE A 11 4.29 -2.32 -26.36
N LYS A 12 5.26 -1.49 -26.73
CA LYS A 12 6.62 -1.92 -27.08
C LYS A 12 7.54 -1.81 -25.87
N ILE A 13 8.38 -2.82 -25.66
CA ILE A 13 9.53 -2.73 -24.75
C ILE A 13 10.63 -1.95 -25.46
N THR A 14 11.14 -0.91 -24.82
CA THR A 14 12.23 -0.10 -25.38
C THR A 14 13.55 -0.89 -25.39
N GLU A 15 14.56 -0.39 -26.10
CA GLU A 15 15.90 -1.00 -26.11
C GLU A 15 16.53 -1.10 -24.71
N LYS A 16 16.11 -0.24 -23.78
CA LYS A 16 16.54 -0.27 -22.37
C LYS A 16 15.74 -1.25 -21.51
N GLY A 17 14.85 -2.04 -22.10
CA GLY A 17 14.00 -2.98 -21.37
C GLY A 17 12.86 -2.32 -20.58
N GLN A 18 12.51 -1.07 -20.88
CA GLN A 18 11.46 -0.33 -20.18
C GLN A 18 10.12 -0.44 -20.92
N ILE A 19 9.03 -0.37 -20.17
CA ILE A 19 7.68 -0.20 -20.72
C ILE A 19 7.08 1.12 -20.24
N CYS A 20 6.28 1.75 -21.08
CA CYS A 20 5.48 2.91 -20.70
C CYS A 20 4.08 2.43 -20.34
N ILE A 21 3.60 2.77 -19.14
CA ILE A 21 2.20 2.56 -18.73
C ILE A 21 1.39 3.75 -19.28
N PRO A 22 0.45 3.53 -20.22
CA PRO A 22 -0.36 4.62 -20.79
C PRO A 22 -1.15 5.37 -19.72
N ARG A 23 -1.47 6.64 -19.99
CA ARG A 23 -2.16 7.52 -19.03
C ARG A 23 -3.46 6.90 -18.53
N GLU A 24 -4.27 6.34 -19.42
CA GLU A 24 -5.57 5.74 -19.07
C GLU A 24 -5.41 4.60 -18.06
N ALA A 25 -4.44 3.70 -18.30
CA ALA A 25 -4.12 2.61 -17.39
C ALA A 25 -3.54 3.12 -16.05
N ARG A 26 -2.74 4.19 -16.06
CA ARG A 26 -2.25 4.82 -14.81
C ARG A 26 -3.38 5.36 -13.96
N ASP A 27 -4.30 6.09 -14.57
CA ASP A 27 -5.43 6.73 -13.89
C ASP A 27 -6.40 5.67 -13.33
N LEU A 28 -6.68 4.60 -14.09
CA LEU A 28 -7.56 3.51 -13.66
C LEU A 28 -6.99 2.66 -12.53
N ALA A 29 -5.69 2.38 -12.57
CA ALA A 29 -5.03 1.53 -11.58
C ALA A 29 -4.52 2.32 -10.37
N GLY A 30 -4.37 3.65 -10.45
CA GLY A 30 -3.89 4.50 -9.36
C GLY A 30 -2.36 4.55 -9.27
N PHE A 31 -1.68 4.63 -10.41
CA PHE A 31 -0.23 4.86 -10.43
C PHE A 31 0.07 6.36 -10.32
N GLU A 32 0.92 6.73 -9.36
CA GLU A 32 1.39 8.12 -9.18
C GLU A 32 2.81 8.31 -9.74
N GLU A 33 3.11 9.49 -10.24
CA GLU A 33 4.46 9.85 -10.67
C GLU A 33 5.46 9.77 -9.51
N GLY A 34 6.65 9.20 -9.76
CA GLY A 34 7.69 9.03 -8.74
C GLY A 34 7.40 7.94 -7.68
N SER A 35 6.24 7.28 -7.75
CA SER A 35 5.90 6.21 -6.82
C SER A 35 6.67 4.91 -7.12
N LYS A 36 6.93 4.13 -6.08
CA LYS A 36 7.41 2.74 -6.22
C LYS A 36 6.25 1.85 -6.69
N VAL A 37 6.57 0.79 -7.41
CA VAL A 37 5.59 -0.20 -7.90
C VAL A 37 6.03 -1.61 -7.52
N ASN A 38 5.06 -2.50 -7.33
CA ASN A 38 5.33 -3.92 -7.14
C ASN A 38 5.38 -4.61 -8.50
N LEU A 39 6.47 -5.33 -8.77
CA LEU A 39 6.64 -6.19 -9.94
C LEU A 39 6.57 -7.64 -9.47
N ILE A 40 5.53 -8.36 -9.87
CA ILE A 40 5.28 -9.75 -9.48
C ILE A 40 5.45 -10.62 -10.73
N VAL A 41 6.35 -11.60 -10.64
CA VAL A 41 6.65 -12.52 -11.76
C VAL A 41 6.06 -13.89 -11.42
N TYR A 42 5.14 -14.35 -12.26
CA TYR A 42 4.59 -15.69 -12.26
C TYR A 42 5.27 -16.51 -13.37
N SER A 43 4.98 -17.82 -13.43
CA SER A 43 5.55 -18.69 -14.46
C SER A 43 5.12 -18.33 -15.89
N ASP A 44 3.95 -17.72 -16.05
CA ASP A 44 3.30 -17.44 -17.34
C ASP A 44 3.06 -15.96 -17.61
N LYS A 45 3.24 -15.09 -16.61
CA LYS A 45 2.94 -13.66 -16.74
C LYS A 45 3.71 -12.79 -15.75
N VAL A 46 3.74 -11.50 -16.05
CA VAL A 46 4.21 -10.45 -15.16
C VAL A 46 3.04 -9.57 -14.79
N GLU A 47 2.90 -9.27 -13.51
CA GLU A 47 1.88 -8.35 -12.99
C GLU A 47 2.55 -7.14 -12.33
N ILE A 48 2.09 -5.94 -12.69
CA ILE A 48 2.56 -4.68 -12.11
C ILE A 48 1.41 -4.08 -11.31
N ARG A 49 1.67 -3.77 -10.04
CA ARG A 49 0.70 -3.14 -9.14
C ARG A 49 1.25 -1.83 -8.60
N PRO A 50 0.43 -0.78 -8.47
CA PRO A 50 0.84 0.41 -7.73
C PRO A 50 1.14 -0.02 -6.29
N MET A 51 2.25 0.49 -5.75
CA MET A 51 2.47 0.38 -4.32
C MET A 51 1.57 1.42 -3.68
N LYS A 52 0.45 0.99 -3.09
CA LYS A 52 -0.25 1.84 -2.12
C LYS A 52 0.80 2.29 -1.12
N LYS A 53 0.86 3.58 -0.79
CA LYS A 53 1.69 4.06 0.34
C LYS A 53 1.36 3.14 1.50
N SER A 54 2.30 2.26 1.85
CA SER A 54 2.12 1.40 3.00
C SER A 54 1.91 2.34 4.17
N MET A 55 1.09 1.92 5.13
CA MET A 55 1.18 2.54 6.45
C MET A 55 2.66 2.59 6.81
N SER A 56 3.17 3.77 7.16
CA SER A 56 4.58 3.92 7.49
C SER A 56 4.94 2.94 8.59
N ASP A 57 6.21 2.54 8.70
CA ASP A 57 6.63 1.67 9.80
C ASP A 57 6.23 2.26 11.16
N ALA A 58 6.23 3.59 11.28
CA ALA A 58 5.71 4.32 12.43
C ALA A 58 4.20 4.08 12.66
N MET A 59 3.39 4.15 11.60
CA MET A 59 1.95 3.88 11.69
C MET A 59 1.65 2.41 11.99
N MET A 60 2.44 1.48 11.45
CA MET A 60 2.34 0.06 11.77
C MET A 60 2.74 -0.23 13.22
N ALA A 61 3.81 0.40 13.71
CA ALA A 61 4.23 0.30 15.11
C ALA A 61 3.19 0.90 16.06
N MET A 62 2.55 2.01 15.68
CA MET A 62 1.43 2.60 16.43
C MET A 62 0.27 1.61 16.54
N LEU A 63 -0.20 1.05 15.42
CA LEU A 63 -1.30 0.09 15.41
C LEU A 63 -0.98 -1.20 16.18
N ALA A 64 0.26 -1.69 16.10
CA ALA A 64 0.68 -2.89 16.81
C ALA A 64 0.79 -2.68 18.34
N SER A 65 1.16 -1.48 18.78
CA SER A 65 1.37 -1.16 20.20
C SER A 65 0.09 -0.72 20.92
N GLU A 66 -0.91 -0.22 20.19
CA GLU A 66 -2.21 0.23 20.71
C GLU A 66 -2.87 -0.74 21.71
N PRO A 67 -3.06 -2.04 21.42
CA PRO A 67 -3.73 -2.95 22.37
C PRO A 67 -2.90 -3.25 23.63
N VAL A 68 -1.58 -3.04 23.61
CA VAL A 68 -0.72 -3.22 24.79
C VAL A 68 -0.73 -1.96 25.65
N LEU A 69 -0.60 -0.78 25.03
CA LEU A 69 -0.63 0.50 25.73
C LEU A 69 -2.00 0.78 26.34
N ALA A 70 -3.08 0.45 25.65
CA ALA A 70 -4.45 0.61 26.13
C ALA A 70 -4.71 -0.11 27.46
N LYS A 71 -4.07 -1.26 27.71
CA LYS A 71 -4.24 -2.01 28.96
C LYS A 71 -3.77 -1.24 30.18
N ASN A 72 -2.67 -0.50 30.04
CA ASN A 72 -2.10 0.28 31.14
C ASN A 72 -2.79 1.65 31.24
N TRP A 73 -3.01 2.30 30.09
CA TRP A 73 -3.59 3.64 30.00
C TRP A 73 -5.08 3.70 30.40
N LEU A 74 -5.84 2.64 30.12
CA LEU A 74 -7.26 2.54 30.49
C LEU A 74 -7.46 1.73 31.78
N SER A 75 -6.41 1.61 32.61
CA SER A 75 -6.51 0.93 33.89
C SER A 75 -7.07 1.87 34.95
N LYS A 76 -7.77 1.31 35.95
CA LYS A 76 -8.30 2.09 37.08
C LYS A 76 -7.20 2.79 37.88
N GLU A 77 -6.02 2.17 37.95
CA GLU A 77 -4.87 2.75 38.65
C GLU A 77 -4.34 3.98 37.92
N ASP A 78 -4.31 3.95 36.59
CA ASP A 78 -3.94 5.13 35.79
C ASP A 78 -5.03 6.20 35.90
N GLU A 79 -6.32 5.87 35.71
CA GLU A 79 -7.44 6.82 35.90
C GLU A 79 -7.39 7.55 37.26
N GLU A 80 -7.09 6.82 38.34
CA GLU A 80 -6.95 7.39 39.68
C GLU A 80 -5.70 8.27 39.83
N ALA A 81 -4.58 7.92 39.16
CA ALA A 81 -3.35 8.70 39.16
C ALA A 81 -3.50 10.04 38.41
N TRP A 82 -4.37 10.08 37.38
CA TRP A 82 -4.61 11.26 36.56
C TRP A 82 -5.85 12.06 36.97
N LYS A 83 -6.60 11.65 38.01
CA LYS A 83 -7.91 12.22 38.36
C LYS A 83 -7.93 13.73 38.70
N ASP A 84 -6.79 14.28 39.11
CA ASP A 84 -6.63 15.67 39.58
C ASP A 84 -5.68 16.51 38.70
N LEU A 85 -5.28 15.98 37.54
CA LEU A 85 -4.47 16.66 36.50
C LEU A 85 -5.37 17.26 35.42
#